data_AF-A0A1B9EM34-F1
#
_entry.id   AF-A0A1B9EM34-F1
#
_cell.length_a   1.000
_cell.length_b   1.000
_cell.length_c   1.000
_cell.angle_alpha   90.00
_cell.angle_beta   90.00
_cell.angle_gamma   90.00
#
_symmetry.space_group_name_H-M   'P 1'
#
loop_
_entity.id
_entity.type
_entity.pdbx_description
1 polymer ?
#
loop_
_entity_poly.entity_id
_entity_poly.type
_entity_poly.pdbx_seq_one_letter_code
_entity_poly.pdbx_strand_id
1 'polypeptide(L)'
;MQSGFVTADDVTAPGGREAGGEREERVVIALLVVACEVAFWVLLAAGLTLRYVARKPRLGAALLLCEPLLEVVLLVVTAVDLKNGAEPDWKHGLAAVYIGFTVGLGHHTVKKVDAWVAHRWFGGPPPVKPPKYGTARAIHEWRTAARWIVAAVVALGLLQAAIWYVGPDGAISSLRSWQQKMGLVIGINLIIAGSYTLFPKQAPRDEAPDREPADRL
;
A
#
# COMPACT_ATOMS: atom_id res chain seq x y z
N MET A 1 66.05 6.91 35.13
CA MET A 1 65.33 7.61 36.22
C MET A 1 64.20 8.40 35.59
N GLN A 2 62.98 8.07 36.01
CA GLN A 2 61.72 8.74 35.66
C GLN A 2 61.69 10.17 36.23
N SER A 3 60.96 11.06 35.53
CA SER A 3 60.13 12.16 36.03
C SER A 3 59.75 13.00 34.80
N GLY A 4 58.51 13.08 34.30
CA GLY A 4 57.23 12.99 34.97
C GLY A 4 56.66 14.39 35.16
N PHE A 5 56.11 14.99 34.10
CA PHE A 5 55.06 16.02 34.20
C PHE A 5 54.33 16.17 32.85
N VAL A 6 53.43 15.23 32.58
CA VAL A 6 52.34 15.43 31.62
C VAL A 6 51.21 16.04 32.43
N THR A 7 50.90 17.30 32.14
CA THR A 7 49.75 18.02 32.70
C THR A 7 48.47 17.32 32.26
N ALA A 8 47.69 16.91 33.25
CA ALA A 8 46.39 16.30 33.07
C ALA A 8 45.37 17.39 32.69
N ASP A 9 45.26 17.75 31.41
CA ASP A 9 44.17 18.62 30.94
C ASP A 9 43.78 18.41 29.45
N ASP A 10 44.14 17.28 28.84
CA ASP A 10 43.70 16.97 27.46
C ASP A 10 43.17 15.54 27.32
N VAL A 11 42.06 15.27 28.00
CA VAL A 11 41.11 14.22 27.58
C VAL A 11 39.71 14.81 27.66
N THR A 12 39.46 15.81 26.83
CA THR A 12 38.08 16.14 26.45
C THR A 12 37.67 15.08 25.43
N ALA A 13 37.07 13.98 25.90
CA ALA A 13 36.54 12.93 25.04
C ALA A 13 35.50 13.53 24.06
N PRO A 14 35.70 13.48 22.73
CA PRO A 14 34.76 14.02 21.77
C PRO A 14 33.69 12.97 21.43
N GLY A 15 33.02 12.40 22.43
CA GLY A 15 32.08 11.28 22.21
C GLY A 15 30.78 11.31 23.02
N GLY A 16 30.65 12.19 24.01
CA GLY A 16 29.48 12.18 24.92
C GLY A 16 28.27 12.99 24.43
N ARG A 17 28.48 14.09 23.70
CA ARG A 17 27.40 14.97 23.26
C ARG A 17 26.73 14.50 21.97
N GLU A 18 27.50 13.92 21.05
CA GLU A 18 26.94 13.38 19.79
C GLU A 18 26.16 12.09 20.03
N ALA A 19 26.69 11.16 20.84
CA ALA A 19 25.98 9.94 21.22
C ALA A 19 24.70 10.20 22.06
N GLY A 20 24.66 11.33 22.78
CA GLY A 20 23.47 11.79 23.52
C GLY A 20 22.38 12.29 22.58
N GLY A 21 22.74 13.15 21.63
CA GLY A 21 21.83 13.66 20.59
C GLY A 21 21.29 12.55 19.68
N GLU A 22 22.16 11.65 19.21
CA GLU A 22 21.74 10.50 18.41
C GLU A 22 20.84 9.54 19.20
N ARG A 23 21.05 9.38 20.50
CA ARG A 23 20.18 8.54 21.35
C ARG A 23 18.83 9.19 21.58
N GLU A 24 18.78 10.49 21.87
CA GLU A 24 17.53 11.23 21.97
C GLU A 24 16.75 11.21 20.65
N GLU A 25 17.42 11.44 19.52
CA GLU A 25 16.80 11.38 18.20
C GLU A 25 16.24 9.99 17.87
N ARG A 26 17.02 8.92 18.14
CA ARG A 26 16.54 7.53 18.00
C ARG A 26 15.34 7.23 18.90
N VAL A 27 15.33 7.77 20.13
CA VAL A 27 14.21 7.62 21.07
C VAL A 27 12.98 8.37 20.57
N VAL A 28 13.12 9.59 20.06
CA VAL A 28 12.01 10.38 19.51
C VAL A 28 11.39 9.69 18.29
N ILE A 29 12.22 9.19 17.37
CA ILE A 29 11.74 8.45 16.19
C ILE A 29 11.04 7.16 16.63
N ALA A 30 11.62 6.41 17.57
CA ALA A 30 11.00 5.18 18.08
C ALA A 30 9.64 5.46 18.75
N LEU A 31 9.54 6.53 19.55
CA LEU A 31 8.28 6.95 20.18
C LEU A 31 7.25 7.37 19.13
N LEU A 32 7.66 8.07 18.07
CA LEU A 32 6.76 8.50 17.00
C LEU A 32 6.23 7.31 16.18
N VAL A 33 7.08 6.31 15.91
CA VAL A 33 6.67 5.06 15.27
C VAL A 33 5.68 4.30 16.15
N VAL A 34 5.98 4.13 17.44
CA VAL A 34 5.07 3.44 18.37
C VAL A 34 3.75 4.21 18.52
N ALA A 35 3.78 5.54 18.59
CA ALA A 35 2.58 6.36 18.65
C ALA A 35 1.73 6.21 17.37
N CYS A 36 2.37 6.20 16.19
CA CYS A 36 1.68 5.92 14.92
C CYS A 36 1.07 4.51 14.91
N GLU A 37 1.80 3.50 15.39
CA GLU A 37 1.31 2.12 15.48
C GLU A 37 0.08 2.02 16.38
N VAL A 38 0.12 2.65 17.56
CA VAL A 38 -1.03 2.68 18.49
C VAL A 38 -2.20 3.44 17.88
N ALA A 39 -1.97 4.61 17.29
CA ALA A 39 -3.01 5.40 16.64
C ALA A 39 -3.66 4.63 15.49
N PHE A 40 -2.85 3.92 14.68
CA PHE A 40 -3.30 3.02 13.64
C PHE A 40 -4.24 1.95 14.18
N TRP A 41 -3.83 1.21 15.21
CA TRP A 41 -4.66 0.14 15.79
C TRP A 41 -5.97 0.67 16.38
N VAL A 42 -5.92 1.84 17.03
CA VAL A 42 -7.10 2.50 17.60
C VAL A 42 -8.07 2.94 16.49
N LEU A 43 -7.57 3.59 15.44
CA LEU A 43 -8.38 4.04 14.30
C LEU A 43 -8.99 2.86 13.54
N LEU A 44 -8.21 1.80 13.30
CA LEU A 44 -8.66 0.58 12.64
C LEU A 44 -9.78 -0.10 13.44
N ALA A 45 -9.56 -0.32 14.75
CA ALA A 45 -10.54 -0.94 15.63
C ALA A 45 -11.82 -0.10 15.75
N ALA A 46 -11.68 1.22 15.93
CA ALA A 46 -12.81 2.14 15.99
C ALA A 46 -13.58 2.17 14.66
N GLY A 47 -12.86 2.24 13.53
CA GLY A 47 -13.43 2.24 12.18
C GLY A 47 -14.25 0.98 11.89
N LEU A 48 -13.69 -0.21 12.17
CA LEU A 48 -14.41 -1.47 12.02
C LEU A 48 -15.60 -1.59 12.96
N THR A 49 -15.45 -1.19 14.23
CA THR A 49 -16.53 -1.22 15.22
C THR A 49 -17.70 -0.36 14.77
N LEU A 50 -17.41 0.87 14.32
CA LEU A 50 -18.44 1.80 13.87
C LEU A 50 -19.10 1.32 12.56
N ARG A 51 -18.32 0.68 11.68
CA ARG A 51 -18.79 0.13 10.41
C ARG A 51 -19.71 -1.08 10.59
N TYR A 52 -19.32 -2.06 11.40
CA TYR A 52 -19.99 -3.36 11.49
C TYR A 52 -20.89 -3.51 12.72
N VAL A 53 -20.48 -2.99 13.89
CA VAL A 53 -21.27 -3.10 15.13
C VAL A 53 -22.31 -1.99 15.19
N ALA A 54 -21.89 -0.72 15.02
CA ALA A 54 -22.80 0.43 15.06
C ALA A 54 -23.55 0.66 13.73
N ARG A 55 -23.26 -0.13 12.68
CA ARG A 55 -23.87 -0.04 11.35
C ARG A 55 -23.84 1.37 10.74
N LYS A 56 -22.79 2.15 11.04
CA LYS A 56 -22.54 3.49 10.47
C LYS A 56 -21.37 3.41 9.48
N PRO A 57 -21.58 2.85 8.27
CA PRO A 57 -20.49 2.58 7.33
C PRO A 57 -19.77 3.83 6.85
N ARG A 58 -20.44 5.00 6.81
CA ARG A 58 -19.83 6.27 6.43
C ARG A 58 -18.80 6.76 7.44
N LEU A 59 -19.13 6.71 8.73
CA LEU A 59 -18.21 7.14 9.78
C LEU A 59 -17.07 6.13 9.95
N GLY A 60 -17.37 4.83 9.87
CA GLY A 60 -16.34 3.80 9.85
C GLY A 60 -15.39 3.96 8.66
N ALA A 61 -15.90 4.26 7.47
CA ALA A 61 -15.06 4.58 6.30
C ALA A 61 -14.21 5.84 6.52
N ALA A 62 -14.76 6.89 7.13
CA ALA A 62 -14.01 8.11 7.41
C ALA A 62 -12.83 7.84 8.36
N LEU A 63 -13.03 7.06 9.43
CA LEU A 63 -11.97 6.65 10.34
C LEU A 63 -10.91 5.79 9.65
N LEU A 64 -11.32 4.86 8.79
CA LEU A 64 -10.40 4.03 8.01
C LEU A 64 -9.64 4.83 6.95
N LEU A 65 -10.16 5.97 6.50
CA LEU A 65 -9.44 6.89 5.61
C LEU A 65 -8.40 7.73 6.35
N CYS A 66 -8.47 7.85 7.67
CA CYS A 66 -7.39 8.47 8.44
C CYS A 66 -6.10 7.64 8.39
N GLU A 67 -6.20 6.33 8.17
CA GLU A 67 -5.05 5.42 8.07
C GLU A 67 -4.13 5.77 6.87
N PRO A 68 -4.59 5.82 5.61
CA PRO A 68 -3.77 6.30 4.50
C PRO A 68 -3.43 7.80 4.62
N LEU A 69 -4.19 8.58 5.38
CA LEU A 69 -3.84 9.98 5.65
C LEU A 69 -2.57 10.08 6.52
N LEU A 70 -2.43 9.21 7.53
CA LEU A 70 -1.19 9.11 8.32
C LEU A 70 -0.01 8.73 7.42
N GLU A 71 -0.20 7.80 6.48
CA GLU A 71 0.83 7.43 5.50
C GLU A 71 1.27 8.62 4.63
N VAL A 72 0.34 9.50 4.25
CA VAL A 72 0.68 10.75 3.53
C VAL A 72 1.55 11.65 4.40
N VAL A 73 1.24 11.78 5.69
CA VAL A 73 2.06 12.56 6.64
C VAL A 73 3.46 11.95 6.75
N LEU A 74 3.58 10.64 6.90
CA LEU A 74 4.87 9.94 6.94
C LEU A 74 5.67 10.15 5.65
N LEU A 75 5.01 10.13 4.49
CA LEU A 75 5.65 10.42 3.20
C LEU A 75 6.17 11.86 3.13
N VAL A 76 5.42 12.83 3.65
CA VAL A 76 5.85 14.24 3.70
C VAL A 76 7.06 14.39 4.63
N VAL A 77 7.01 13.82 5.83
CA VAL A 77 8.14 13.83 6.78
C VAL A 77 9.37 13.21 6.13
N THR A 78 9.21 12.05 5.49
CA THR A 78 10.26 11.39 4.72
C THR A 78 10.87 12.30 3.65
N ALA A 79 10.04 13.01 2.88
CA ALA A 79 10.53 13.90 1.83
C ALA A 79 11.30 15.10 2.41
N VAL A 80 10.90 15.58 3.59
CA VAL A 80 11.62 16.63 4.33
C VAL A 80 12.96 16.10 4.85
N ASP A 81 12.99 14.90 5.45
CA ASP A 81 14.22 14.30 5.97
C ASP A 81 15.24 14.03 4.86
N LEU A 82 14.81 13.49 3.72
CA LEU A 82 15.68 13.27 2.56
C LEU A 82 16.24 14.57 1.98
N LYS A 83 15.48 15.68 2.07
CA LYS A 83 15.96 17.01 1.69
C LYS A 83 16.99 17.56 2.67
N ASN A 84 16.87 17.20 3.95
CA ASN A 84 17.81 17.61 5.01
C ASN A 84 19.08 16.73 5.06
N GLY A 85 19.21 15.74 4.17
CA GLY A 85 20.41 14.92 4.03
C GLY A 85 20.33 13.53 4.67
N ALA A 86 19.15 13.05 5.06
CA ALA A 86 18.98 11.69 5.56
C ALA A 86 19.33 10.62 4.50
N GLU A 87 19.86 9.48 4.94
CA GLU A 87 20.19 8.37 4.04
C GLU A 87 18.93 7.70 3.44
N PRO A 88 18.95 7.36 2.14
CA PRO A 88 17.79 6.80 1.44
C PRO A 88 17.60 5.31 1.76
N ASP A 89 16.74 4.99 2.72
CA ASP A 89 16.25 3.64 3.03
C ASP A 89 15.08 3.18 2.11
N TRP A 90 14.85 1.87 2.02
CA TRP A 90 13.77 1.26 1.23
C TRP A 90 12.37 1.61 1.73
N LYS A 91 12.23 1.92 3.02
CA LYS A 91 10.96 2.28 3.67
C LYS A 91 10.39 3.58 3.11
N HIS A 92 11.24 4.49 2.65
CA HIS A 92 10.86 5.81 2.18
C HIS A 92 9.94 5.80 0.95
N GLY A 93 10.03 4.78 0.09
CA GLY A 93 9.13 4.63 -1.06
C GLY A 93 7.92 3.73 -0.80
N LEU A 94 7.88 3.02 0.34
CA LEU A 94 6.80 2.08 0.66
C LEU A 94 5.47 2.81 0.94
N ALA A 95 5.52 3.95 1.63
CA ALA A 95 4.34 4.75 1.94
C ALA A 95 3.58 5.17 0.66
N ALA A 96 4.30 5.64 -0.36
CA ALA A 96 3.69 6.01 -1.64
C ALA A 96 3.00 4.82 -2.34
N VAL A 97 3.57 3.62 -2.24
CA VAL A 97 2.98 2.40 -2.80
C VAL A 97 1.75 1.96 -2.02
N TYR A 98 1.78 2.05 -0.69
CA TYR A 98 0.64 1.74 0.17
C TYR A 98 -0.54 2.68 -0.11
N ILE A 99 -0.27 3.99 -0.25
CA ILE A 99 -1.28 4.98 -0.62
C ILE A 99 -1.85 4.67 -2.00
N GLY A 100 -0.99 4.39 -2.99
CA GLY A 100 -1.41 3.99 -4.33
C GLY A 100 -2.35 2.77 -4.30
N PHE A 101 -1.97 1.72 -3.57
CA PHE A 101 -2.79 0.52 -3.41
C PHE A 101 -4.15 0.84 -2.78
N THR A 102 -4.17 1.67 -1.75
CA THR A 102 -5.40 2.10 -1.08
C THR A 102 -6.33 2.85 -2.02
N VAL A 103 -5.79 3.74 -2.87
CA VAL A 103 -6.59 4.49 -3.85
C VAL A 103 -7.11 3.58 -4.97
N GLY A 104 -6.27 2.71 -5.53
CA GLY A 104 -6.66 1.87 -6.66
C GLY A 104 -7.56 0.68 -6.29
N LEU A 105 -7.30 0.04 -5.15
CA LEU A 105 -8.01 -1.19 -4.74
C LEU A 105 -8.92 -1.00 -3.52
N GLY A 106 -8.71 0.01 -2.68
CA GLY A 106 -9.36 0.15 -1.39
C GLY A 106 -10.89 0.11 -1.46
N HIS A 107 -11.51 0.91 -2.33
CA HIS A 107 -12.97 0.93 -2.47
C HIS A 107 -13.56 -0.44 -2.85
N HIS A 108 -12.88 -1.16 -3.74
CA HIS A 108 -13.32 -2.48 -4.19
C HIS A 108 -13.15 -3.54 -3.11
N THR A 109 -12.01 -3.52 -2.42
CA THR A 109 -11.73 -4.42 -1.28
C THR A 109 -12.76 -4.21 -0.18
N VAL A 110 -13.01 -2.96 0.21
CA VAL A 110 -14.01 -2.61 1.22
C VAL A 110 -15.40 -3.13 0.85
N LYS A 111 -15.85 -2.90 -0.40
CA LYS A 111 -17.15 -3.40 -0.86
C LYS A 111 -17.25 -4.93 -0.83
N LYS A 112 -16.16 -5.63 -1.16
CA LYS A 112 -16.10 -7.10 -1.08
C LYS A 112 -16.19 -7.59 0.36
N VAL A 113 -15.44 -6.97 1.27
CA VAL A 113 -15.47 -7.31 2.69
C VAL A 113 -16.85 -7.03 3.27
N ASP A 114 -17.46 -5.88 2.96
CA ASP A 114 -18.83 -5.55 3.38
C ASP A 114 -19.83 -6.61 2.91
N ALA A 115 -19.74 -7.05 1.65
CA ALA A 115 -20.62 -8.09 1.10
C ALA A 115 -20.38 -9.46 1.78
N TRP A 116 -19.14 -9.80 2.08
CA TRP A 116 -18.78 -11.03 2.78
C TRP A 116 -19.30 -11.03 4.23
N VAL A 117 -19.10 -9.94 4.97
CA VAL A 117 -19.62 -9.76 6.33
C VAL A 117 -21.15 -9.79 6.32
N ALA A 118 -21.78 -9.09 5.37
CA ALA A 118 -23.23 -9.10 5.21
C ALA A 118 -23.76 -10.52 4.98
N HIS A 119 -23.12 -11.29 4.10
CA HIS A 119 -23.51 -12.67 3.82
C HIS A 119 -23.29 -13.60 5.03
N ARG A 120 -22.13 -13.51 5.68
CA ARG A 120 -21.71 -14.44 6.75
C ARG A 120 -22.43 -14.21 8.08
N TRP A 121 -22.71 -12.95 8.42
CA TRP A 121 -23.22 -12.56 9.75
C TRP A 121 -24.60 -11.90 9.72
N PHE A 122 -25.04 -11.35 8.59
CA PHE A 122 -26.30 -10.59 8.50
C PHE A 122 -27.31 -11.15 7.49
N GLY A 123 -27.09 -12.38 6.99
CA GLY A 123 -28.01 -13.04 6.06
C GLY A 123 -28.11 -12.37 4.68
N GLY A 124 -27.13 -11.54 4.32
CA GLY A 124 -27.08 -10.85 3.04
C GLY A 124 -26.95 -11.80 1.84
N PRO A 125 -27.27 -11.34 0.63
CA PRO A 125 -27.18 -12.15 -0.58
C PRO A 125 -25.74 -12.65 -0.81
N PRO A 126 -25.56 -13.84 -1.41
CA PRO A 126 -24.24 -14.40 -1.64
C PRO A 126 -23.38 -13.48 -2.53
N PRO A 127 -22.07 -13.35 -2.25
CA PRO A 127 -21.19 -12.49 -3.03
C PRO A 127 -21.19 -12.92 -4.51
N VAL A 128 -21.38 -11.95 -5.40
CA VAL A 128 -21.44 -12.18 -6.86
C VAL A 128 -20.16 -12.87 -7.34
N LYS A 129 -20.32 -14.06 -7.93
CA LYS A 129 -19.19 -14.82 -8.48
C LYS A 129 -18.64 -14.10 -9.72
N PRO A 130 -17.31 -14.02 -9.88
CA PRO A 130 -16.72 -13.41 -11.08
C PRO A 130 -17.16 -14.17 -12.34
N PRO A 131 -17.38 -13.46 -13.47
CA PRO A 131 -17.80 -14.09 -14.72
C PRO A 131 -16.73 -15.06 -15.21
N LYS A 132 -17.13 -16.31 -15.49
CA LYS A 132 -16.19 -17.42 -15.76
C LYS A 132 -15.72 -17.51 -17.21
N TYR A 133 -16.47 -16.93 -18.16
CA TYR A 133 -16.24 -17.12 -19.61
C TYR A 133 -16.55 -15.87 -20.44
N GLY A 134 -16.01 -15.84 -21.66
CA GLY A 134 -16.35 -14.86 -22.69
C GLY A 134 -15.86 -13.43 -22.44
N THR A 135 -16.42 -12.49 -23.20
CA THR A 135 -16.08 -11.05 -23.15
C THR A 135 -16.30 -10.44 -21.77
N ALA A 136 -17.29 -10.93 -21.01
CA ALA A 136 -17.54 -10.51 -19.63
C ALA A 136 -16.37 -10.80 -18.68
N ARG A 137 -15.64 -11.90 -18.88
CA ARG A 137 -14.41 -12.21 -18.13
C ARG A 137 -13.27 -11.28 -18.54
N ALA A 138 -13.07 -11.05 -19.83
CA ALA A 138 -12.05 -10.12 -20.30
C ALA A 138 -12.26 -8.70 -19.74
N ILE A 139 -13.50 -8.20 -19.72
CA ILE A 139 -13.86 -6.90 -19.11
C ILE A 139 -13.58 -6.90 -17.60
N HIS A 140 -13.85 -8.00 -16.89
CA HIS A 140 -13.55 -8.11 -15.47
C HIS A 140 -12.04 -8.02 -15.20
N GLU A 141 -11.22 -8.74 -15.97
CA GLU A 141 -9.76 -8.70 -15.87
C GLU A 141 -9.22 -7.32 -16.22
N TRP A 142 -9.71 -6.67 -17.28
CA TRP A 142 -9.34 -5.30 -17.62
C TRP A 142 -9.69 -4.30 -16.53
N ARG A 143 -10.84 -4.46 -15.87
CA ARG A 143 -11.20 -3.65 -14.69
C ARG A 143 -10.25 -3.87 -13.53
N THR A 144 -9.77 -5.10 -13.32
CA THR A 144 -8.79 -5.41 -12.28
C THR A 144 -7.43 -4.81 -12.62
N ALA A 145 -6.96 -4.98 -13.85
CA ALA A 145 -5.74 -4.37 -14.36
C ALA A 145 -5.80 -2.84 -14.25
N ALA A 146 -6.92 -2.21 -14.64
CA ALA A 146 -7.11 -0.76 -14.53
C ALA A 146 -6.97 -0.27 -13.09
N ARG A 147 -7.47 -1.01 -12.09
CA ARG A 147 -7.29 -0.65 -10.66
C ARG A 147 -5.84 -0.72 -10.21
N TRP A 148 -5.10 -1.74 -10.64
CA TRP A 148 -3.67 -1.86 -10.38
C TRP A 148 -2.86 -0.77 -11.08
N ILE A 149 -3.25 -0.41 -12.32
CA ILE A 149 -2.64 0.71 -13.05
C ILE A 149 -2.89 2.02 -12.31
N VAL A 150 -4.12 2.30 -11.88
CA VAL A 150 -4.43 3.49 -11.07
C VAL A 150 -3.60 3.52 -9.80
N ALA A 151 -3.51 2.40 -9.07
CA ALA A 151 -2.69 2.32 -7.87
C ALA A 151 -1.22 2.66 -8.14
N ALA A 152 -0.65 2.08 -9.20
CA ALA A 152 0.74 2.31 -9.56
C ALA A 152 0.97 3.75 -10.07
N VAL A 153 0.05 4.33 -10.84
CA VAL A 153 0.14 5.72 -11.32
C VAL A 153 0.11 6.71 -10.14
N VAL A 154 -0.77 6.48 -9.16
CA VAL A 154 -0.82 7.31 -7.94
C VAL A 154 0.50 7.21 -7.17
N ALA A 155 1.01 5.99 -6.96
CA ALA A 155 2.30 5.79 -6.30
C ALA A 155 3.45 6.49 -7.06
N LEU A 156 3.50 6.35 -8.38
CA LEU A 156 4.48 7.01 -9.24
C LEU A 156 4.40 8.54 -9.15
N GLY A 157 3.18 9.09 -9.16
CA GLY A 157 2.95 10.53 -9.02
C GLY A 157 3.44 11.07 -7.67
N LEU A 158 3.15 10.36 -6.58
CA LEU A 158 3.62 10.72 -5.24
C LEU A 158 5.15 10.65 -5.13
N LEU A 159 5.76 9.57 -5.64
CA LEU A 159 7.22 9.43 -5.68
C LEU A 159 7.85 10.53 -6.54
N GLN A 160 7.25 10.88 -7.67
CA GLN A 160 7.76 11.93 -8.55
C GLN A 160 7.66 13.32 -7.90
N ALA A 161 6.57 13.61 -7.20
CA ALA A 161 6.41 14.84 -6.43
C ALA A 161 7.46 14.95 -5.31
N ALA A 162 7.74 13.85 -4.60
CA ALA A 162 8.78 13.80 -3.58
C ALA A 162 10.18 14.03 -4.19
N ILE A 163 10.49 13.43 -5.34
CA ILE A 163 11.75 13.68 -6.07
C ILE A 163 11.91 15.17 -6.44
N TRP A 164 10.84 15.81 -6.94
CA TRP A 164 10.88 17.24 -7.26
C TRP A 164 11.07 18.12 -6.01
N TYR A 165 10.50 17.72 -4.88
CA TYR A 165 10.64 18.45 -3.62
C TYR A 165 12.04 18.34 -3.01
N VAL A 166 12.63 17.14 -3.04
CA VAL A 166 13.97 16.86 -2.53
C VAL A 166 15.04 17.56 -3.38
N GLY A 167 14.85 17.59 -4.71
CA GLY A 167 15.78 18.24 -5.64
C GLY A 167 16.96 17.35 -6.06
N PRO A 168 17.80 17.84 -7.00
CA PRO A 168 18.88 17.05 -7.62
C PRO A 168 20.04 16.73 -6.66
N ASP A 169 20.22 17.53 -5.61
CA ASP A 169 21.31 17.36 -4.64
C ASP A 169 20.95 16.40 -3.49
N GLY A 170 19.68 15.97 -3.40
CA GLY A 170 19.19 15.09 -2.34
C GLY A 170 19.20 13.60 -2.71
N ALA A 171 18.99 12.76 -1.71
CA ALA A 171 19.14 11.31 -1.84
C ALA A 171 17.89 10.62 -2.44
N ILE A 172 17.74 10.68 -3.77
CA ILE A 172 16.54 10.20 -4.49
C ILE A 172 16.61 8.75 -5.02
N SER A 173 17.70 8.02 -4.76
CA SER A 173 17.95 6.69 -5.33
C SER A 173 16.88 5.65 -4.95
N SER A 174 16.46 5.63 -3.68
CA SER A 174 15.40 4.73 -3.18
C SER A 174 14.06 5.00 -3.86
N LEU A 175 13.68 6.27 -4.02
CA LEU A 175 12.43 6.67 -4.68
C LEU A 175 12.41 6.20 -6.15
N ARG A 176 13.54 6.35 -6.85
CA ARG A 176 13.68 5.90 -8.24
C ARG A 176 13.62 4.37 -8.39
N SER A 177 14.18 3.62 -7.44
CA SER A 177 14.05 2.15 -7.42
C SER A 177 12.57 1.73 -7.30
N TRP A 178 11.81 2.39 -6.44
CA TRP A 178 10.37 2.15 -6.32
C TRP A 178 9.59 2.51 -7.58
N GLN A 179 9.97 3.60 -8.27
CA GLN A 179 9.36 3.94 -9.56
C GLN A 179 9.57 2.83 -10.60
N GLN A 180 10.77 2.26 -10.69
CA GLN A 180 11.06 1.14 -11.59
C GLN A 180 10.20 -0.09 -11.26
N LYS A 181 10.07 -0.43 -9.97
CA LYS A 181 9.21 -1.53 -9.52
C LYS A 181 7.75 -1.31 -9.92
N MET A 182 7.22 -0.10 -9.72
CA MET A 182 5.84 0.22 -10.11
C MET A 182 5.65 0.21 -11.63
N GLY A 183 6.64 0.69 -12.40
CA GLY A 183 6.64 0.57 -13.86
C GLY A 183 6.60 -0.89 -14.33
N LEU A 184 7.35 -1.77 -13.67
CA LEU A 184 7.35 -3.21 -13.94
C LEU A 184 5.97 -3.82 -13.63
N VAL A 185 5.36 -3.46 -12.50
CA VAL A 185 3.99 -3.90 -12.13
C VAL A 185 2.95 -3.48 -13.18
N ILE A 186 3.04 -2.24 -13.70
CA ILE A 186 2.19 -1.77 -14.80
C ILE A 186 2.46 -2.60 -16.06
N GLY A 187 3.72 -2.80 -16.42
CA GLY A 187 4.12 -3.58 -17.59
C GLY A 187 3.58 -5.01 -17.56
N ILE A 188 3.76 -5.72 -16.44
CA ILE A 188 3.20 -7.07 -16.25
C ILE A 188 1.67 -7.05 -16.34
N ASN A 189 1.00 -6.09 -15.69
CA ASN A 189 -0.47 -5.99 -15.77
C ASN A 189 -0.97 -5.78 -17.20
N LEU A 190 -0.29 -4.93 -17.97
CA LEU A 190 -0.62 -4.69 -19.38
C LEU A 190 -0.39 -5.92 -20.24
N ILE A 191 0.71 -6.66 -20.02
CA ILE A 191 0.97 -7.93 -20.72
C ILE A 191 -0.11 -8.96 -20.40
N ILE A 192 -0.49 -9.12 -19.14
CA ILE A 192 -1.53 -10.06 -18.72
C ILE A 192 -2.89 -9.66 -19.31
N ALA A 193 -3.28 -8.40 -19.21
CA ALA A 193 -4.53 -7.90 -19.78
C ALA A 193 -4.57 -8.00 -21.33
N GLY A 194 -3.43 -7.72 -21.97
CA GLY A 194 -3.20 -7.91 -23.40
C GLY A 194 -3.32 -9.38 -23.82
N SER A 195 -2.76 -10.30 -23.03
CA SER A 195 -2.85 -11.74 -23.28
C SER A 195 -4.31 -12.23 -23.27
N TYR A 196 -5.14 -11.75 -22.33
CA TYR A 196 -6.56 -12.10 -22.28
C TYR A 196 -7.42 -11.50 -23.40
N THR A 197 -6.94 -10.43 -24.04
CA THR A 197 -7.60 -9.85 -25.22
C THR A 197 -7.21 -10.55 -26.50
N LEU A 198 -5.98 -11.03 -26.60
CA LEU A 198 -5.48 -11.82 -27.73
C LEU A 198 -5.93 -13.29 -27.68
N PHE A 199 -6.14 -13.85 -26.48
CA PHE A 199 -6.60 -15.22 -26.27
C PHE A 199 -7.87 -15.31 -25.40
N PRO A 200 -9.05 -14.96 -25.95
CA PRO A 200 -10.30 -15.06 -25.21
C PRO A 200 -10.63 -16.53 -24.89
N LYS A 201 -10.65 -16.87 -23.59
CA LYS A 201 -11.00 -18.22 -23.12
C LYS A 201 -12.49 -18.49 -23.34
N GLN A 202 -12.79 -19.34 -24.32
CA GLN A 202 -14.16 -19.74 -24.66
C GLN A 202 -14.73 -20.70 -23.59
N ALA A 203 -16.04 -20.64 -23.36
CA ALA A 203 -16.72 -21.63 -22.54
C ALA A 203 -16.55 -23.03 -23.18
N PRO A 204 -16.47 -24.11 -22.39
CA PRO A 204 -16.71 -25.44 -22.94
C PRO A 204 -18.02 -25.38 -23.73
N ARG A 205 -18.00 -25.79 -25.00
CA ARG A 205 -19.25 -26.10 -25.70
C ARG A 205 -19.91 -27.19 -24.86
N ASP A 206 -21.04 -26.87 -24.23
CA ASP A 206 -21.86 -27.89 -23.60
C ASP A 206 -22.05 -29.01 -24.64
N GLU A 207 -21.60 -30.21 -24.27
CA GLU A 207 -21.97 -31.44 -24.97
C GLU A 207 -23.47 -31.41 -25.15
N ALA A 208 -23.90 -31.58 -26.40
CA ALA A 208 -25.30 -31.59 -26.79
C ALA A 208 -26.10 -32.47 -25.82
N PRO A 209 -27.30 -32.02 -25.37
CA PRO A 209 -28.15 -32.90 -24.60
C PRO A 209 -28.36 -34.16 -25.42
N ASP A 210 -28.00 -35.29 -24.80
CA ASP A 210 -28.30 -36.63 -25.24
C ASP A 210 -29.69 -36.64 -25.88
N ARG A 211 -29.77 -37.11 -27.13
CA ARG A 211 -31.06 -37.36 -27.77
C ARG A 211 -31.75 -38.45 -26.95
N GLU A 212 -32.71 -38.04 -26.13
CA GLU A 212 -33.65 -38.95 -25.48
C GLU A 212 -34.37 -39.78 -26.56
N PRO A 213 -34.64 -41.08 -26.30
CA PRO A 213 -34.88 -42.09 -27.33
C PRO A 213 -36.21 -41.87 -28.04
N ALA A 214 -36.19 -42.10 -29.35
CA ALA A 214 -37.40 -42.23 -30.15
C ALA A 214 -38.27 -43.40 -29.64
N ASP A 215 -39.54 -43.05 -29.41
CA ASP A 215 -40.72 -43.88 -29.61
C ASP A 215 -41.00 -45.03 -28.60
N ARG A 216 -41.91 -44.72 -27.66
CA ARG A 216 -42.99 -45.63 -27.31
C ARG A 216 -44.14 -45.38 -28.28
N LEU A 217 -44.41 -46.33 -29.19
CA LEU A 217 -45.75 -46.73 -29.65
C LEU A 217 -45.66 -48.16 -30.20
#